data_AF-A0A0D2N4E3-F1
#
_entry.id   AF-A0A0D2N4E3-F1
#
_cell.length_a   1.000
_cell.length_b   1.000
_cell.length_c   1.000
_cell.angle_alpha   90.00
_cell.angle_beta   90.00
_cell.angle_gamma   90.00
#
_symmetry.space_group_name_H-M   'P 1'
#
loop_
_entity.id
_entity.type
_entity.pdbx_description
1 polymer ?
#
loop_
_entity_poly.entity_id
_entity_poly.type
_entity_poly.pdbx_seq_one_letter_code
_entity_poly.pdbx_strand_id
1 'polypeptide(L)'
;MSYTYGAVKPGRSRNKAERKARLENERLLQEVERFRQRIVSATRDYADILEHREEQVKAAEARCGELAGQLERVRADLGQCNDDIGKLKGDNSMLQSRVEDAASMLTDRDTLEQTVKRQHGAIEKLDRELKVARGQVDAKNEAIAKAECAADFGGGSQIEELTLKCAGTTQLKLLFNEPWLLQTSHMRLRGDVPADREGNTLTPLPGGKQLVLMGGHSRTHDDAGRDVAALSLDSLQWERPEGARRYAGMHGHTATSISRRLVVLFGLRGEEASSSASVLAADTLRWAPAAARPPAGAAGAAAQEPTARLSHAAACVRERVYVFGGMTGDGLLLGDLWSLDTDSMQWAQHATFGAAPAPRKGAQWGACRGAR
;
A
#
# COMPACT_ATOMS: atom_id res chain seq x y z
N MET A 1 -111.00 80.01 -49.63
CA MET A 1 -110.69 78.58 -49.93
C MET A 1 -109.45 78.22 -49.14
N SER A 2 -109.31 77.14 -48.41
CA SER A 2 -110.17 76.02 -48.06
C SER A 2 -109.37 75.21 -47.00
N TYR A 3 -110.10 74.44 -46.19
CA TYR A 3 -109.65 73.28 -45.41
C TYR A 3 -108.44 73.34 -44.46
N THR A 4 -108.79 73.44 -43.19
CA THR A 4 -108.33 72.61 -42.07
C THR A 4 -107.60 71.31 -42.42
N TYR A 5 -106.37 71.14 -41.89
CA TYR A 5 -105.91 69.84 -41.40
C TYR A 5 -105.76 69.95 -39.88
N GLY A 6 -106.63 69.26 -39.15
CA GLY A 6 -106.55 69.16 -37.70
C GLY A 6 -105.26 68.46 -37.29
N ALA A 7 -104.36 69.20 -36.66
CA ALA A 7 -103.25 68.59 -35.94
C ALA A 7 -103.81 67.82 -34.74
N VAL A 8 -103.91 66.50 -34.87
CA VAL A 8 -104.19 65.58 -33.77
C VAL A 8 -103.04 65.73 -32.76
N LYS A 9 -103.26 66.50 -31.70
CA LYS A 9 -102.33 66.58 -30.57
C LYS A 9 -102.18 65.17 -29.98
N PRO A 10 -100.96 64.63 -29.80
CA PRO A 10 -100.79 63.36 -29.13
C PRO A 10 -101.36 63.47 -27.71
N GLY A 11 -102.37 62.66 -27.40
CA GLY A 11 -103.06 62.72 -26.11
C GLY A 11 -102.10 62.51 -24.94
N ARG A 12 -102.32 63.20 -23.81
CA ARG A 12 -101.56 63.11 -22.55
C ARG A 12 -101.17 61.67 -22.14
N SER A 13 -101.99 60.68 -22.50
CA SER A 13 -101.73 59.25 -22.28
C SER A 13 -100.50 58.72 -23.05
N ARG A 14 -100.31 59.15 -24.30
CA ARG A 14 -99.18 58.74 -25.17
C ARG A 14 -97.84 59.27 -24.65
N ASN A 15 -97.78 60.53 -24.21
CA ASN A 15 -96.56 61.12 -23.62
C ASN A 15 -96.18 60.48 -22.27
N LYS A 16 -97.17 60.04 -21.47
CA LYS A 16 -96.93 59.33 -20.20
C LYS A 16 -96.41 57.91 -20.45
N ALA A 17 -96.93 57.22 -21.46
CA ALA A 17 -96.46 55.91 -21.89
C ALA A 17 -95.03 55.97 -22.44
N GLU A 18 -94.71 56.96 -23.27
CA GLU A 18 -93.34 57.16 -23.79
C GLU A 18 -92.33 57.46 -22.68
N ARG A 19 -92.71 58.29 -21.68
CA ARG A 19 -91.81 58.57 -20.54
C ARG A 19 -91.58 57.35 -19.67
N LYS A 20 -92.61 56.52 -19.45
CA LYS A 20 -92.48 55.25 -18.72
C LYS A 20 -91.59 54.26 -19.47
N ALA A 21 -91.74 54.16 -20.79
CA ALA A 21 -90.89 53.32 -21.63
C ALA A 21 -89.42 53.77 -21.64
N ARG A 22 -89.15 55.09 -21.62
CA ARG A 22 -87.78 55.61 -21.48
C ARG A 22 -87.13 55.23 -20.16
N LEU A 23 -87.83 55.41 -19.04
CA LEU A 23 -87.33 55.02 -17.71
C LEU A 23 -87.09 53.51 -17.61
N GLU A 24 -87.97 52.69 -18.19
CA GLU A 24 -87.77 51.25 -18.23
C GLU A 24 -86.58 50.85 -19.10
N ASN A 25 -86.40 51.49 -20.26
CA ASN A 25 -85.21 51.29 -21.10
C ASN A 25 -83.91 51.70 -20.41
N GLU A 26 -83.89 52.83 -19.70
CA GLU A 26 -82.72 53.25 -18.91
C GLU A 26 -82.40 52.24 -17.80
N ARG A 27 -83.42 51.71 -17.11
CA ARG A 27 -83.25 50.65 -16.11
C ARG A 27 -82.68 49.37 -16.73
N LEU A 28 -83.24 48.93 -17.86
CA LEU A 28 -82.76 47.74 -18.57
C LEU A 28 -81.32 47.92 -19.06
N LEU A 29 -80.95 49.10 -19.57
CA LEU A 29 -79.58 49.41 -19.95
C LEU A 29 -78.62 49.34 -18.75
N GLN A 30 -79.02 49.83 -17.58
CA GLN A 30 -78.23 49.71 -16.34
C GLN A 30 -78.11 48.26 -15.84
N GLU A 31 -79.14 47.43 -16.02
CA GLU A 31 -79.08 45.99 -15.71
C GLU A 31 -78.15 45.26 -16.68
N VAL A 32 -78.24 45.54 -17.99
CA VAL A 32 -77.34 44.99 -19.01
C VAL A 32 -75.89 45.38 -18.72
N GLU A 33 -75.62 46.63 -18.35
CA GLU A 33 -74.25 47.07 -18.04
C GLU A 33 -73.72 46.40 -16.76
N ARG A 34 -74.55 46.20 -15.74
CA ARG A 34 -74.19 45.41 -14.55
C ARG A 34 -73.89 43.94 -14.89
N PHE A 35 -74.69 43.31 -15.76
CA PHE A 35 -74.42 41.96 -16.24
C PHE A 35 -73.12 41.90 -17.04
N ARG A 36 -72.87 42.88 -17.91
CA ARG A 36 -71.62 42.99 -18.67
C ARG A 36 -70.41 43.11 -17.75
N GLN A 37 -70.46 43.97 -16.73
CA GLN A 37 -69.37 44.11 -15.76
C GLN A 37 -69.11 42.82 -14.99
N ARG A 38 -70.17 42.09 -14.59
CA ARG A 38 -70.03 40.78 -13.93
C ARG A 38 -69.39 39.74 -14.84
N ILE A 39 -69.76 39.71 -16.12
CA ILE A 39 -69.14 38.80 -17.10
C ILE A 39 -67.67 39.14 -17.26
N VAL A 40 -67.31 40.43 -17.43
CA VAL A 40 -65.92 40.86 -17.57
C VAL A 40 -65.09 40.49 -16.33
N SER A 41 -65.63 40.72 -15.13
CA SER A 41 -64.96 40.32 -13.87
C SER A 41 -64.76 38.80 -13.81
N ALA A 42 -65.81 38.02 -14.06
CA ALA A 42 -65.71 36.56 -14.03
C ALA A 42 -64.72 36.03 -15.08
N THR A 43 -64.70 36.59 -16.29
CA THR A 43 -63.72 36.22 -17.33
C THR A 43 -62.29 36.51 -16.90
N ARG A 44 -62.06 37.63 -16.18
CA ARG A 44 -60.75 37.95 -15.61
C ARG A 44 -60.35 36.93 -14.53
N ASP A 45 -61.26 36.64 -13.59
CA ASP A 45 -60.99 35.66 -12.52
C ASP A 45 -60.68 34.27 -13.11
N TYR A 46 -61.37 33.86 -14.18
CA TYR A 46 -61.05 32.61 -14.89
C TYR A 46 -59.69 32.66 -15.58
N ALA A 47 -59.30 33.79 -16.17
CA ALA A 47 -57.98 33.95 -16.77
C ALA A 47 -56.87 33.81 -15.73
N ASP A 48 -57.01 34.46 -14.57
CA ASP A 48 -56.05 34.38 -13.46
C ASP A 48 -55.94 32.93 -12.91
N ILE A 49 -57.06 32.21 -12.78
CA ILE A 49 -57.05 30.80 -12.37
C ILE A 49 -56.33 29.93 -13.40
N LEU A 50 -56.58 30.14 -14.70
CA LEU A 50 -55.93 29.38 -15.77
C LEU A 50 -54.43 29.64 -15.80
N GLU A 51 -54.00 30.89 -15.65
CA GLU A 51 -52.57 31.25 -15.58
C GLU A 51 -51.90 30.56 -14.39
N HIS A 52 -52.51 30.61 -13.21
CA HIS A 52 -51.98 29.92 -12.03
C HIS A 52 -51.89 28.40 -12.23
N ARG A 53 -52.88 27.78 -12.90
CA ARG A 53 -52.85 26.35 -13.23
C ARG A 53 -51.75 26.03 -14.24
N GLU A 54 -51.53 26.88 -15.22
CA GLU A 54 -50.45 26.72 -16.20
C GLU A 54 -49.07 26.79 -15.53
N GLU A 55 -48.88 27.71 -14.58
CA GLU A 55 -47.66 27.77 -13.76
C GLU A 55 -47.46 26.50 -12.92
N GLN A 56 -48.53 25.98 -12.30
CA GLN A 56 -48.47 24.73 -11.54
C GLN A 56 -48.06 23.54 -12.43
N VAL A 57 -48.59 23.47 -13.67
CA VAL A 57 -48.22 22.43 -14.64
C VAL A 57 -46.76 22.57 -15.04
N LYS A 58 -46.28 23.77 -15.39
CA LYS A 58 -44.86 24.02 -15.70
C LYS A 58 -43.94 23.61 -14.55
N ALA A 59 -44.31 23.95 -13.32
CA ALA A 59 -43.55 23.55 -12.13
C ALA A 59 -43.55 22.02 -11.92
N ALA A 60 -44.68 21.34 -12.20
CA ALA A 60 -44.75 19.88 -12.14
C ALA A 60 -43.90 19.22 -13.22
N GLU A 61 -43.94 19.71 -14.46
CA GLU A 61 -43.11 19.23 -15.56
C GLU A 61 -41.62 19.38 -15.27
N ALA A 62 -41.20 20.52 -14.72
CA ALA A 62 -39.81 20.74 -14.29
C ALA A 62 -39.36 19.72 -13.23
N ARG A 63 -40.21 19.43 -12.23
CA ARG A 63 -39.93 18.39 -11.22
C ARG A 63 -39.86 16.99 -11.81
N CYS A 64 -40.74 16.66 -12.76
CA CYS A 64 -40.68 15.38 -13.48
C CYS A 64 -39.37 15.24 -14.26
N GLY A 65 -38.90 16.32 -14.90
CA GLY A 65 -37.61 16.35 -15.59
C GLY A 65 -36.42 16.14 -14.64
N GLU A 66 -36.44 16.77 -13.47
CA GLU A 66 -35.40 16.60 -12.44
C GLU A 66 -35.36 15.15 -11.92
N LEU A 67 -36.53 14.57 -11.60
CA LEU A 67 -36.65 13.18 -11.15
C LEU A 67 -36.20 12.19 -12.24
N ALA A 68 -36.54 12.45 -13.51
CA ALA A 68 -36.05 11.64 -14.63
C ALA A 68 -34.52 11.68 -14.73
N GLY A 69 -33.91 12.86 -14.56
CA GLY A 69 -32.45 13.01 -14.51
C GLY A 69 -31.81 12.29 -13.32
N GLN A 70 -32.47 12.29 -12.16
CA GLN A 70 -32.02 11.51 -11.00
C GLN A 70 -32.10 9.99 -11.25
N LEU A 71 -33.17 9.51 -11.90
CA LEU A 71 -33.33 8.10 -12.25
C LEU A 71 -32.27 7.61 -13.23
N GLU A 72 -31.92 8.40 -14.25
CA GLU A 72 -30.85 8.03 -15.19
C GLU A 72 -29.47 7.98 -14.52
N ARG A 73 -29.19 8.89 -13.56
CA ARG A 73 -27.96 8.80 -12.75
C ARG A 73 -27.91 7.52 -11.93
N VAL A 74 -28.98 7.20 -11.20
CA VAL A 74 -29.05 5.95 -10.41
C VAL A 74 -28.93 4.72 -11.30
N ARG A 75 -29.51 4.74 -12.51
CA ARG A 75 -29.38 3.65 -13.47
C ARG A 75 -27.93 3.49 -13.95
N ALA A 76 -27.22 4.59 -14.20
CA ALA A 76 -25.81 4.56 -14.56
C ALA A 76 -24.94 3.99 -13.42
N ASP A 77 -25.19 4.44 -12.18
CA ASP A 77 -24.49 3.95 -10.99
C ASP A 77 -24.73 2.44 -10.78
N LEU A 78 -25.97 1.96 -10.97
CA LEU A 78 -26.30 0.54 -10.92
C LEU A 78 -25.60 -0.27 -12.03
N GLY A 79 -25.46 0.31 -13.22
CA GLY A 79 -24.69 -0.27 -14.31
C GLY A 79 -23.22 -0.47 -13.92
N GLN A 80 -22.60 0.59 -13.40
CA GLN A 80 -21.22 0.55 -12.93
C GLN A 80 -21.01 -0.48 -11.81
N CYS A 81 -21.91 -0.53 -10.83
CA CYS A 81 -21.86 -1.54 -9.78
C CYS A 81 -21.97 -2.97 -10.33
N ASN A 82 -22.80 -3.21 -11.35
CA ASN A 82 -22.89 -4.54 -11.96
C ASN A 82 -21.60 -4.95 -12.68
N ASP A 83 -20.96 -4.01 -13.39
CA ASP A 83 -19.67 -4.26 -14.04
C ASP A 83 -18.57 -4.58 -13.02
N ASP A 84 -18.54 -3.85 -11.90
CA ASP A 84 -17.59 -4.08 -10.81
C ASP A 84 -17.84 -5.43 -10.11
N ILE A 85 -19.11 -5.82 -9.91
CA ILE A 85 -19.47 -7.17 -9.45
C ILE A 85 -18.96 -8.24 -10.43
N GLY A 86 -19.06 -7.98 -11.74
CA GLY A 86 -18.54 -8.86 -12.78
C GLY A 86 -17.02 -9.07 -12.66
N LYS A 87 -16.27 -7.98 -12.52
CA LYS A 87 -14.80 -8.03 -12.32
C LYS A 87 -14.43 -8.78 -11.04
N LEU A 88 -15.06 -8.44 -9.91
CA LEU A 88 -14.80 -9.10 -8.63
C LEU A 88 -15.10 -10.61 -8.66
N LYS A 89 -16.14 -11.04 -9.39
CA LYS A 89 -16.41 -12.47 -9.60
C LYS A 89 -15.32 -13.16 -10.42
N GLY A 90 -14.80 -12.49 -11.45
CA GLY A 90 -13.68 -12.98 -12.25
C GLY A 90 -12.41 -13.15 -11.41
N ASP A 91 -12.06 -12.13 -10.63
CA ASP A 91 -10.90 -12.15 -9.74
C ASP A 91 -11.02 -13.24 -8.67
N ASN A 92 -12.22 -13.41 -8.09
CA ASN A 92 -12.47 -14.46 -7.10
C ASN A 92 -12.30 -15.86 -7.71
N SER A 93 -12.79 -16.09 -8.93
CA SER A 93 -12.58 -17.35 -9.65
C SER A 93 -11.09 -17.63 -9.89
N MET A 94 -10.31 -16.62 -10.30
CA MET A 94 -8.87 -16.74 -10.48
C MET A 94 -8.14 -17.06 -9.17
N LEU A 95 -8.54 -16.39 -8.08
CA LEU A 95 -7.97 -16.64 -6.75
C LEU A 95 -8.32 -18.06 -6.25
N GLN A 96 -9.54 -18.55 -6.50
CA GLN A 96 -9.93 -19.92 -6.17
C GLN A 96 -9.04 -20.94 -6.89
N SER A 97 -8.81 -20.78 -8.20
CA SER A 97 -7.89 -21.64 -8.95
C SER A 97 -6.47 -21.62 -8.39
N ARG A 98 -5.95 -20.44 -8.00
CA ARG A 98 -4.61 -20.33 -7.39
C ARG A 98 -4.53 -21.02 -6.02
N VAL A 99 -5.61 -21.00 -5.24
CA VAL A 99 -5.68 -21.70 -3.95
C VAL A 99 -5.71 -23.20 -4.15
N GLU A 100 -6.43 -23.70 -5.15
CA GLU A 100 -6.43 -25.13 -5.53
C GLU A 100 -5.04 -25.59 -5.97
N ASP A 101 -4.35 -24.81 -6.83
CA ASP A 101 -2.97 -25.10 -7.24
C ASP A 101 -2.02 -25.15 -6.04
N ALA A 102 -2.13 -24.18 -5.12
CA ALA A 102 -1.32 -24.15 -3.91
C ALA A 102 -1.61 -25.35 -2.99
N ALA A 103 -2.86 -25.77 -2.88
CA ALA A 103 -3.24 -26.97 -2.14
C ALA A 103 -2.61 -28.23 -2.75
N SER A 104 -2.60 -28.37 -4.08
CA SER A 104 -1.90 -29.46 -4.77
C SER A 104 -0.41 -29.45 -4.45
N MET A 105 0.25 -28.28 -4.51
CA MET A 105 1.68 -28.18 -4.20
C MET A 105 2.01 -28.58 -2.75
N LEU A 106 1.11 -28.31 -1.81
CA LEU A 106 1.28 -28.76 -0.42
C LEU A 106 1.21 -30.29 -0.31
N THR A 107 0.30 -30.94 -1.05
CA THR A 107 0.26 -32.40 -1.10
C THR A 107 1.54 -32.99 -1.70
N ASP A 108 2.06 -32.41 -2.78
CA ASP A 108 3.32 -32.83 -3.40
C ASP A 108 4.49 -32.67 -2.42
N ARG A 109 4.57 -31.54 -1.70
CA ARG A 109 5.58 -31.32 -0.66
C ARG A 109 5.54 -32.43 0.40
N ASP A 110 4.36 -32.78 0.90
CA ASP A 110 4.23 -33.80 1.93
C ASP A 110 4.68 -35.18 1.43
N THR A 111 4.42 -35.52 0.14
CA THR A 111 4.94 -36.76 -0.46
C THR A 111 6.47 -36.74 -0.61
N LEU A 112 7.05 -35.60 -0.97
CA LEU A 112 8.50 -35.42 -1.05
C LEU A 112 9.15 -35.53 0.32
N GLU A 113 8.57 -34.93 1.35
CA GLU A 113 9.05 -35.05 2.73
C GLU A 113 9.05 -36.50 3.22
N GLN A 114 8.00 -37.27 2.91
CA GLN A 114 7.96 -38.70 3.23
C GLN A 114 9.06 -39.48 2.50
N THR A 115 9.32 -39.14 1.23
CA THR A 115 10.38 -39.77 0.42
C THR A 115 11.76 -39.47 0.99
N VAL A 116 12.02 -38.21 1.35
CA VAL A 116 13.27 -37.79 1.99
C VAL A 116 13.47 -38.52 3.32
N LYS A 117 12.43 -38.64 4.16
CA LYS A 117 12.51 -39.41 5.42
C LYS A 117 12.89 -40.87 5.18
N ARG A 118 12.29 -41.53 4.17
CA ARG A 118 12.63 -42.92 3.81
C ARG A 118 14.08 -43.04 3.32
N GLN A 119 14.53 -42.13 2.46
CA GLN A 119 15.91 -42.11 1.97
C GLN A 119 16.92 -41.86 3.08
N HIS A 120 16.61 -40.95 4.01
CA HIS A 120 17.46 -40.68 5.16
C HIS A 120 17.63 -41.92 6.04
N GLY A 121 16.55 -42.64 6.36
CA GLY A 121 16.63 -43.89 7.11
C GLY A 121 17.42 -45.00 6.38
N ALA A 122 17.37 -45.03 5.05
CA ALA A 122 18.18 -45.95 4.25
C ALA A 122 19.68 -45.59 4.32
N ILE A 123 20.02 -44.30 4.25
CA ILE A 123 21.40 -43.81 4.41
C ILE A 123 21.93 -44.16 5.80
N GLU A 124 21.16 -43.94 6.87
CA GLU A 124 21.56 -44.30 8.23
C GLU A 124 21.79 -45.81 8.40
N LYS A 125 21.05 -46.64 7.66
CA LYS A 125 21.28 -48.09 7.64
C LYS A 125 22.59 -48.43 6.93
N LEU A 126 22.83 -47.85 5.75
CA LEU A 126 24.06 -48.04 4.98
C LEU A 126 25.29 -47.52 5.74
N ASP A 127 25.18 -46.41 6.48
CA ASP A 127 26.27 -45.87 7.31
C ASP A 127 26.63 -46.83 8.44
N ARG A 128 25.64 -47.45 9.10
CA ARG A 128 25.88 -48.49 10.10
C ARG A 128 26.57 -49.71 9.50
N GLU A 129 26.12 -50.18 8.33
CA GLU A 129 26.75 -51.30 7.61
C GLU A 129 28.19 -50.97 7.22
N LEU A 130 28.45 -49.77 6.69
CA LEU A 130 29.79 -49.28 6.37
C LEU A 130 30.69 -49.20 7.60
N LYS A 131 30.16 -48.77 8.75
CA LYS A 131 30.91 -48.70 10.00
C LYS A 131 31.32 -50.09 10.50
N VAL A 132 30.42 -51.08 10.38
CA VAL A 132 30.74 -52.48 10.69
C VAL A 132 31.80 -53.02 9.72
N ALA A 133 31.64 -52.79 8.41
CA ALA A 133 32.60 -53.22 7.39
C ALA A 133 33.99 -52.58 7.60
N ARG A 134 34.05 -51.29 7.94
CA ARG A 134 35.30 -50.61 8.32
C ARG A 134 35.94 -51.24 9.54
N GLY A 135 35.18 -51.51 10.60
CA GLY A 135 35.69 -52.20 11.78
C GLY A 135 36.25 -53.60 11.47
N GLN A 136 35.64 -54.32 10.53
CA GLN A 136 36.17 -55.61 10.06
C GLN A 136 37.47 -55.45 9.26
N VAL A 137 37.56 -54.41 8.42
CA VAL A 137 38.80 -54.07 7.69
C VAL A 137 39.90 -53.68 8.67
N ASP A 138 39.61 -52.83 9.65
CA ASP A 138 40.57 -52.42 10.67
C ASP A 138 41.07 -53.62 11.49
N ALA A 139 40.18 -54.52 11.90
CA ALA A 139 40.54 -55.75 12.61
C ALA A 139 41.41 -56.68 11.75
N LYS A 140 41.13 -56.80 10.45
CA LYS A 140 41.97 -57.56 9.50
C LYS A 140 43.33 -56.89 9.31
N ASN A 141 43.39 -55.58 9.18
CA ASN A 141 44.63 -54.82 9.07
C ASN A 141 45.48 -54.98 10.33
N GLU A 142 44.87 -54.97 11.52
CA GLU A 142 45.57 -55.23 12.78
C GLU A 142 46.11 -56.67 12.85
N ALA A 143 45.36 -57.66 12.35
CA ALA A 143 45.82 -59.04 12.26
C ALA A 143 46.98 -59.20 11.26
N ILE A 144 46.93 -58.50 10.12
CA ILE A 144 48.04 -58.44 9.15
C ILE A 144 49.26 -57.81 9.81
N ALA A 145 49.12 -56.66 10.48
CA ALA A 145 50.21 -56.00 11.19
C ALA A 145 50.83 -56.89 12.28
N LYS A 146 50.03 -57.68 13.00
CA LYS A 146 50.52 -58.70 13.96
C LYS A 146 51.27 -59.84 13.27
N ALA A 147 50.81 -60.29 12.11
CA ALA A 147 51.49 -61.31 11.32
C ALA A 147 52.80 -60.80 10.72
N GLU A 148 52.84 -59.53 10.29
CA GLU A 148 54.06 -58.84 9.85
C GLU A 148 55.04 -58.68 11.02
N CYS A 149 54.59 -58.24 12.21
CA CYS A 149 55.40 -58.21 13.44
C CYS A 149 55.95 -59.59 13.85
N ALA A 150 55.18 -60.68 13.62
CA ALA A 150 55.64 -62.04 13.89
C ALA A 150 56.65 -62.55 12.85
N ALA A 151 56.56 -62.06 11.60
CA ALA A 151 57.56 -62.28 10.56
C ALA A 151 58.84 -61.46 10.81
N ASP A 152 58.73 -60.35 11.55
CA ASP A 152 59.81 -59.41 11.87
C ASP A 152 60.58 -59.71 13.19
N PHE A 153 60.71 -60.99 13.57
CA PHE A 153 61.86 -61.47 14.36
C PHE A 153 63.19 -61.41 13.55
N GLY A 154 63.31 -60.33 12.79
CA GLY A 154 64.38 -59.92 11.90
C GLY A 154 64.58 -58.40 11.89
N GLY A 155 64.16 -57.69 12.95
CA GLY A 155 64.77 -56.43 13.37
C GLY A 155 64.28 -55.13 12.72
N GLY A 156 64.12 -54.10 13.55
CA GLY A 156 64.07 -52.72 13.07
C GLY A 156 63.06 -51.83 13.78
N SER A 157 63.51 -51.24 14.89
CA SER A 157 62.87 -50.12 15.59
C SER A 157 62.54 -48.93 14.67
N GLN A 158 61.57 -48.11 15.12
CA GLN A 158 61.26 -46.71 14.72
C GLN A 158 60.04 -46.49 13.80
N ILE A 159 58.81 -46.72 14.28
CA ILE A 159 57.66 -45.86 13.90
C ILE A 159 56.70 -45.77 15.11
N GLU A 160 57.20 -45.28 16.24
CA GLU A 160 56.41 -45.08 17.47
C GLU A 160 55.96 -43.62 17.64
N GLU A 161 55.99 -42.80 16.57
CA GLU A 161 55.82 -41.35 16.68
C GLU A 161 54.76 -40.75 15.74
N LEU A 162 53.66 -41.44 15.44
CA LEU A 162 52.55 -40.85 14.68
C LEU A 162 51.18 -41.37 15.13
N THR A 163 50.75 -41.04 16.36
CA THR A 163 49.33 -41.19 16.72
C THR A 163 48.88 -40.20 17.81
N LEU A 164 48.87 -38.91 17.47
CA LEU A 164 48.13 -37.91 18.24
C LEU A 164 46.74 -37.70 17.63
N LYS A 165 45.77 -38.00 18.50
CA LYS A 165 44.32 -38.25 18.33
C LYS A 165 43.49 -37.14 17.65
N CYS A 166 42.47 -37.63 16.95
CA CYS A 166 41.42 -36.94 16.20
C CYS A 166 40.41 -36.08 17.02
N ALA A 167 40.03 -34.98 16.38
CA ALA A 167 38.66 -34.51 16.05
C ALA A 167 37.69 -34.04 17.16
N GLY A 168 37.61 -32.71 17.30
CA GLY A 168 36.36 -31.97 17.53
C GLY A 168 36.19 -30.96 16.39
N THR A 169 35.17 -31.12 15.54
CA THR A 169 34.96 -30.25 14.38
C THR A 169 34.41 -28.89 14.80
N THR A 170 35.30 -27.91 14.90
CA THR A 170 34.97 -26.48 14.80
C THR A 170 35.27 -26.07 13.37
N GLN A 171 34.30 -25.52 12.64
CA GLN A 171 34.55 -24.99 11.31
C GLN A 171 35.29 -23.66 11.41
N LEU A 172 36.62 -23.73 11.39
CA LEU A 172 37.49 -22.58 11.22
C LEU A 172 37.39 -22.11 9.77
N LYS A 173 36.96 -20.87 9.54
CA LYS A 173 37.02 -20.25 8.21
C LYS A 173 38.06 -19.14 8.25
N LEU A 174 39.05 -19.25 7.37
CA LEU A 174 40.06 -18.22 7.15
C LEU A 174 39.52 -17.22 6.12
N LEU A 175 39.27 -15.99 6.58
CA LEU A 175 39.01 -14.82 5.74
C LEU A 175 40.07 -13.79 6.09
N PHE A 176 40.85 -13.36 5.10
CA PHE A 176 41.98 -12.42 5.27
C PHE A 176 43.10 -12.91 6.20
N ASN A 177 43.44 -14.20 6.15
CA ASN A 177 44.53 -14.80 6.92
C ASN A 177 44.35 -14.80 8.45
N GLU A 178 43.17 -14.44 8.95
CA GLU A 178 42.85 -14.47 10.38
C GLU A 178 41.84 -15.59 10.69
N PRO A 179 42.03 -16.37 11.76
CA PRO A 179 41.10 -17.41 12.15
C PRO A 179 39.90 -16.82 12.90
N TRP A 180 38.70 -16.95 12.33
CA TRP A 180 37.45 -16.52 12.98
C TRP A 180 36.72 -17.70 13.60
N LEU A 181 36.28 -17.53 14.86
CA LEU A 181 35.40 -18.48 15.54
C LEU A 181 33.94 -18.07 15.32
N LEU A 182 33.19 -18.86 14.57
CA LEU A 182 31.76 -18.68 14.40
C LEU A 182 31.02 -19.57 15.41
N GLN A 183 30.32 -18.96 16.36
CA GLN A 183 29.46 -19.67 17.31
C GLN A 183 28.01 -19.25 17.09
N THR A 184 27.13 -20.23 16.95
CA THR A 184 25.68 -20.01 16.91
C THR A 184 25.10 -20.14 18.31
N SER A 185 24.30 -19.17 18.73
CA SER A 185 23.61 -19.19 20.02
C SER A 185 22.13 -18.92 19.82
N HIS A 186 21.29 -19.78 20.39
CA HIS A 186 19.85 -19.56 20.41
C HIS A 186 19.47 -18.73 21.64
N MET A 187 18.86 -17.57 21.42
CA MET A 187 18.41 -16.68 22.48
C MET A 187 16.89 -16.65 22.54
N ARG A 188 16.33 -16.75 23.75
CA ARG A 188 14.89 -16.61 23.96
C ARG A 188 14.54 -15.15 24.13
N LEU A 189 13.94 -14.56 23.10
CA LEU A 189 13.42 -13.20 23.13
C LEU A 189 12.13 -13.15 23.96
N ARG A 190 11.91 -12.05 24.67
CA ARG A 190 10.77 -11.83 25.57
C ARG A 190 9.99 -10.58 25.14
N GLY A 191 8.82 -10.34 25.73
CA GLY A 191 7.99 -9.17 25.42
C GLY A 191 7.11 -9.35 24.19
N ASP A 192 6.80 -8.25 23.51
CA ASP A 192 5.85 -8.20 22.39
C ASP A 192 6.50 -8.63 21.07
N VAL A 193 6.81 -9.93 20.97
CA VAL A 193 7.52 -10.51 19.82
C VAL A 193 6.76 -10.17 18.51
N PRO A 194 7.42 -9.55 17.52
CA PRO A 194 6.79 -9.21 16.25
C PRO A 194 6.39 -10.45 15.46
N ALA A 195 5.30 -10.36 14.68
CA ALA A 195 4.85 -11.45 13.82
C ALA A 195 5.88 -11.80 12.73
N ASP A 196 5.75 -13.01 12.17
CA ASP A 196 6.49 -13.48 11.00
C ASP A 196 6.34 -12.50 9.85
N ARG A 197 7.45 -12.12 9.21
CA ARG A 197 7.44 -11.12 8.15
C ARG A 197 8.62 -11.28 7.20
N GLU A 198 8.42 -10.87 5.96
CA GLU A 198 9.43 -10.80 4.91
C GLU A 198 9.61 -9.35 4.44
N GLY A 199 10.81 -9.00 3.97
CA GLY A 199 11.09 -7.65 3.44
C GLY A 199 11.03 -6.53 4.49
N ASN A 200 11.19 -6.87 5.76
CA ASN A 200 11.34 -5.96 6.88
C ASN A 200 12.74 -5.35 6.92
N THR A 201 12.89 -4.24 7.63
CA THR A 201 14.20 -3.68 7.96
C THR A 201 14.45 -3.78 9.45
N LEU A 202 15.67 -4.18 9.83
CA LEU A 202 16.13 -4.19 11.22
C LEU A 202 17.32 -3.25 11.32
N THR A 203 17.11 -2.10 11.96
CA THR A 203 18.08 -1.01 12.00
C THR A 203 18.49 -0.71 13.44
N PRO A 204 19.79 -0.66 13.76
CA PRO A 204 20.25 -0.26 15.08
C PRO A 204 19.99 1.24 15.31
N LEU A 205 19.44 1.58 16.48
CA LEU A 205 19.30 2.98 16.87
C LEU A 205 20.68 3.60 17.19
N PRO A 206 20.84 4.91 16.97
CA PRO A 206 22.03 5.64 17.40
C PRO A 206 22.29 5.43 18.90
N GLY A 207 23.41 4.78 19.24
CA GLY A 207 23.74 4.38 20.61
C GLY A 207 23.86 2.86 20.81
N GLY A 208 23.42 2.04 19.85
CA GLY A 208 23.75 0.61 19.77
C GLY A 208 23.12 -0.29 20.82
N LYS A 209 22.20 0.24 21.64
CA LYS A 209 21.52 -0.52 22.71
C LYS A 209 20.16 -1.09 22.30
N GLN A 210 19.61 -0.60 21.19
CA GLN A 210 18.29 -0.99 20.72
C GLN A 210 18.31 -1.21 19.20
N LEU A 211 17.58 -2.22 18.75
CA LEU A 211 17.30 -2.47 17.34
C LEU A 211 15.85 -2.16 17.06
N VAL A 212 15.57 -1.47 15.95
CA VAL A 212 14.20 -1.17 15.54
C VAL A 212 13.87 -1.96 14.28
N LEU A 213 12.82 -2.74 14.38
CA LEU A 213 12.20 -3.51 13.31
C LEU A 213 11.05 -2.68 12.72
N MET A 214 11.08 -2.47 11.41
CA MET A 214 10.07 -1.69 10.70
C MET A 214 9.52 -2.46 9.50
N GLY A 215 8.19 -2.45 9.37
CA GLY A 215 7.47 -2.94 8.21
C GLY A 215 7.71 -4.40 7.88
N GLY A 216 7.51 -4.74 6.61
CA GLY A 216 7.52 -6.10 6.09
C GLY A 216 6.11 -6.63 5.86
N HIS A 217 6.01 -7.72 5.09
CA HIS A 217 4.73 -8.38 4.82
C HIS A 217 4.68 -9.71 5.55
N SER A 218 3.56 -10.02 6.20
CA SER A 218 3.26 -11.34 6.72
C SER A 218 2.17 -11.97 5.88
N ARG A 219 2.29 -13.27 5.60
CA ARG A 219 1.21 -14.02 4.92
C ARG A 219 0.01 -14.28 5.83
N THR A 220 0.21 -14.13 7.14
CA THR A 220 -0.75 -14.51 8.18
C THR A 220 -1.26 -13.31 8.98
N HIS A 221 -0.55 -12.18 8.94
CA HIS A 221 -0.88 -10.98 9.72
C HIS A 221 -0.87 -9.70 8.87
N ASP A 222 -2.05 -9.17 8.55
CA ASP A 222 -2.21 -7.96 7.72
C ASP A 222 -1.57 -6.70 8.32
N ASP A 223 -1.39 -6.65 9.63
CA ASP A 223 -0.82 -5.51 10.35
C ASP A 223 0.72 -5.48 10.39
N ALA A 224 1.41 -6.52 9.91
CA ALA A 224 2.88 -6.61 9.95
C ALA A 224 3.59 -5.47 9.20
N GLY A 225 2.93 -4.89 8.19
CA GLY A 225 3.47 -3.75 7.45
C GLY A 225 3.33 -2.41 8.18
N ARG A 226 2.49 -2.33 9.21
CA ARG A 226 2.15 -1.08 9.91
C ARG A 226 2.84 -0.95 11.26
N ASP A 227 3.31 -2.06 11.81
CA ASP A 227 3.93 -2.09 13.13
C ASP A 227 5.41 -1.67 13.07
N VAL A 228 5.86 -1.18 14.22
CA VAL A 228 7.26 -0.91 14.52
C VAL A 228 7.52 -1.56 15.87
N ALA A 229 8.59 -2.35 15.95
CA ALA A 229 8.97 -3.01 17.19
C ALA A 229 10.42 -2.67 17.53
N ALA A 230 10.69 -2.42 18.80
CA ALA A 230 12.02 -2.13 19.30
C ALA A 230 12.50 -3.31 20.17
N LEU A 231 13.69 -3.83 19.89
CA LEU A 231 14.37 -4.83 20.71
C LEU A 231 15.44 -4.13 21.54
N SER A 232 15.31 -4.20 22.87
CA SER A 232 16.39 -3.84 23.79
C SER A 232 17.44 -4.94 23.82
N LEU A 233 18.70 -4.60 23.54
CA LEU A 233 19.81 -5.56 23.56
C LEU A 233 20.28 -5.88 24.99
N ASP A 234 20.03 -4.98 25.95
CA ASP A 234 20.38 -5.19 27.36
C ASP A 234 19.44 -6.20 28.03
N SER A 235 18.15 -6.16 27.70
CA SER A 235 17.12 -7.04 28.29
C SER A 235 16.64 -8.16 27.37
N LEU A 236 16.99 -8.12 26.08
CA LEU A 236 16.48 -9.00 25.02
C LEU A 236 14.94 -9.02 24.98
N GLN A 237 14.32 -7.87 25.26
CA GLN A 237 12.87 -7.68 25.27
C GLN A 237 12.42 -6.84 24.09
N TRP A 238 11.37 -7.32 23.42
CA TRP A 238 10.64 -6.59 22.41
C TRP A 238 9.59 -5.69 23.04
N GLU A 239 9.51 -4.47 22.53
CA GLU A 239 8.53 -3.47 22.89
C GLU A 239 7.84 -2.96 21.63
N ARG A 240 6.53 -2.73 21.70
CA ARG A 240 5.75 -2.13 20.61
C ARG A 240 5.38 -0.68 20.95
N PRO A 241 6.20 0.30 20.52
CA PRO A 241 5.89 1.70 20.74
C PRO A 241 4.65 2.13 19.94
N GLU A 242 3.53 2.38 20.61
CA GLU A 242 2.27 2.83 19.97
C GLU A 242 2.45 4.12 19.15
N GLY A 243 3.34 5.02 19.60
CA GLY A 243 3.66 6.28 18.91
C GLY A 243 4.41 6.12 17.58
N ALA A 244 4.92 4.93 17.29
CA ALA A 244 5.65 4.60 16.06
C ALA A 244 4.76 3.88 15.03
N ARG A 245 3.49 3.60 15.33
CA ARG A 245 2.58 2.93 14.40
C ARG A 245 2.27 3.83 13.20
N ARG A 246 2.38 3.30 11.97
CA ARG A 246 1.96 4.02 10.75
C ARG A 246 0.59 3.55 10.27
N TYR A 247 -0.17 4.48 9.68
CA TYR A 247 -1.46 4.19 9.05
C TYR A 247 -1.34 3.46 7.70
N ALA A 248 -0.16 3.47 7.07
CA ALA A 248 0.12 2.80 5.80
C ALA A 248 1.15 1.68 5.96
N GLY A 249 0.91 0.54 5.30
CA GLY A 249 1.85 -0.60 5.29
C GLY A 249 3.15 -0.27 4.57
N MET A 250 4.28 -0.74 5.11
CA MET A 250 5.64 -0.48 4.64
C MET A 250 6.26 -1.76 4.04
N HIS A 251 6.47 -1.80 2.72
CA HIS A 251 7.07 -2.94 2.01
C HIS A 251 8.17 -2.46 1.04
N GLY A 252 9.25 -3.24 0.88
CA GLY A 252 10.33 -2.91 -0.08
C GLY A 252 11.11 -1.64 0.24
N HIS A 253 11.12 -1.22 1.50
CA HIS A 253 11.77 -0.01 1.99
C HIS A 253 13.20 -0.29 2.45
N THR A 254 14.05 0.74 2.46
CA THR A 254 15.32 0.70 3.18
C THR A 254 15.27 1.65 4.36
N ALA A 255 15.91 1.25 5.46
CA ALA A 255 15.99 2.03 6.68
C ALA A 255 17.46 2.22 7.05
N THR A 256 17.91 3.46 7.09
CA THR A 256 19.30 3.79 7.41
C THR A 256 19.37 4.63 8.67
N SER A 257 20.18 4.22 9.64
CA SER A 257 20.45 5.02 10.84
C SER A 257 21.48 6.10 10.54
N ILE A 258 21.19 7.30 11.03
CA ILE A 258 22.03 8.49 10.83
C ILE A 258 22.48 8.99 12.19
N SER A 259 23.75 9.41 12.26
CA SER A 259 24.40 9.79 13.50
C SER A 259 23.70 11.01 14.11
N ARG A 260 22.94 10.76 15.20
CA ARG A 260 22.22 11.71 16.07
C ARG A 260 20.73 11.97 15.75
N ARG A 261 19.92 10.91 15.88
CA ARG A 261 18.46 10.93 16.16
C ARG A 261 17.53 10.54 15.02
N LEU A 262 18.03 10.12 13.86
CA LEU A 262 17.15 9.92 12.70
C LEU A 262 17.36 8.55 12.06
N VAL A 263 16.26 7.85 11.79
CA VAL A 263 16.21 6.78 10.79
C VAL A 263 15.51 7.34 9.57
N VAL A 264 16.20 7.35 8.43
CA VAL A 264 15.62 7.77 7.16
C VAL A 264 15.15 6.53 6.41
N LEU A 265 13.90 6.59 5.99
CA LEU A 265 13.22 5.57 5.22
C LEU A 265 12.91 6.06 3.83
N PHE A 266 13.19 5.21 2.86
CA PHE A 266 12.94 5.47 1.45
C PHE A 266 12.03 4.38 0.85
N GLY A 267 11.16 4.77 -0.08
CA GLY A 267 10.31 3.84 -0.86
C GLY A 267 8.85 3.70 -0.41
N LEU A 268 8.19 4.77 0.07
CA LEU A 268 6.91 4.68 0.80
C LEU A 268 5.65 5.18 0.06
N ARG A 269 4.70 4.31 -0.28
CA ARG A 269 3.26 4.39 0.13
C ARG A 269 2.47 3.14 -0.33
N GLY A 270 2.20 2.20 0.58
CA GLY A 270 1.30 1.07 0.27
C GLY A 270 1.89 0.11 -0.78
N GLU A 271 1.15 -0.13 -1.86
CA GLU A 271 1.61 -0.94 -3.02
C GLU A 271 2.39 -0.11 -4.06
N GLU A 272 2.47 1.21 -3.89
CA GLU A 272 3.09 2.11 -4.87
C GLU A 272 4.50 2.56 -4.46
N ALA A 273 5.38 2.67 -5.47
CA ALA A 273 6.72 3.22 -5.30
C ALA A 273 6.63 4.73 -4.98
N SER A 274 7.52 5.24 -4.12
CA SER A 274 7.57 6.67 -3.77
C SER A 274 8.99 7.18 -3.60
N SER A 275 9.19 8.46 -3.95
CA SER A 275 10.44 9.21 -3.78
C SER A 275 10.57 9.86 -2.38
N SER A 276 9.48 9.86 -1.60
CA SER A 276 9.44 10.58 -0.33
C SER A 276 10.27 9.91 0.75
N ALA A 277 11.18 10.68 1.35
CA ALA A 277 11.90 10.28 2.55
C ALA A 277 10.98 10.45 3.79
N SER A 278 11.02 9.51 4.71
CA SER A 278 10.37 9.65 6.02
C SER A 278 11.40 9.55 7.12
N VAL A 279 11.24 10.36 8.17
CA VAL A 279 12.19 10.41 9.27
C VAL A 279 11.53 9.89 10.55
N LEU A 280 12.17 8.93 11.20
CA LEU A 280 11.81 8.47 12.54
C LEU A 280 12.80 9.04 13.55
N ALA A 281 12.29 9.78 14.52
CA ALA A 281 13.10 10.32 15.61
C ALA A 281 13.48 9.19 16.60
N ALA A 282 14.78 8.97 16.82
CA ALA A 282 15.29 7.85 17.62
C ALA A 282 15.05 7.99 19.13
N ASP A 283 14.81 9.21 19.61
CA ASP A 283 14.56 9.51 21.03
C ASP A 283 13.10 9.32 21.42
N THR A 284 12.18 9.67 20.52
CA THR A 284 10.74 9.67 20.76
C THR A 284 10.01 8.55 20.02
N LEU A 285 10.68 7.86 19.09
CA LEU A 285 10.11 6.88 18.17
C LEU A 285 8.85 7.41 17.48
N ARG A 286 8.86 8.70 17.13
CA ARG A 286 7.77 9.39 16.44
C ARG A 286 8.16 9.76 15.02
N TRP A 287 7.19 9.68 14.12
CA TRP A 287 7.35 10.04 12.73
C TRP A 287 7.32 11.55 12.52
N ALA A 288 8.26 12.05 11.74
CA ALA A 288 8.24 13.41 11.21
C ALA A 288 8.30 13.36 9.67
N PRO A 289 7.53 14.21 8.96
CA PRO A 289 7.71 14.39 7.54
C PRO A 289 9.09 15.01 7.27
N ALA A 290 9.82 14.47 6.29
CA ALA A 290 11.01 15.11 5.74
C ALA A 290 10.58 16.35 4.94
N ALA A 291 10.44 17.51 5.58
CA ALA A 291 10.19 18.74 4.84
C ALA A 291 11.49 19.18 4.17
N ALA A 292 11.53 19.14 2.82
CA ALA A 292 12.60 19.76 2.06
C ALA A 292 12.61 21.26 2.39
N ARG A 293 13.72 21.77 2.94
CA ARG A 293 13.87 23.21 3.14
C ARG A 293 14.18 23.84 1.79
N PRO A 294 13.35 24.77 1.26
CA PRO A 294 13.68 25.44 0.02
C PRO A 294 15.03 26.15 0.19
N PRO A 295 15.94 26.05 -0.78
CA PRO A 295 17.21 26.76 -0.72
C PRO A 295 16.94 28.25 -0.52
N ALA A 296 17.57 28.83 0.50
CA ALA A 296 17.53 30.27 0.74
C ALA A 296 18.12 30.98 -0.48
N GLY A 297 17.26 31.47 -1.38
CA GLY A 297 17.65 32.28 -2.54
C GLY A 297 17.34 31.73 -3.93
N ALA A 298 16.73 30.55 -4.11
CA ALA A 298 16.37 30.04 -5.45
C ALA A 298 14.86 29.83 -5.61
N ALA A 299 14.13 30.92 -5.82
CA ALA A 299 12.78 30.87 -6.37
C ALA A 299 12.86 30.50 -7.86
N GLY A 300 12.64 29.22 -8.18
CA GLY A 300 12.43 28.79 -9.58
C GLY A 300 13.18 27.53 -10.06
N ALA A 301 14.08 26.94 -9.27
CA ALA A 301 14.69 25.66 -9.63
C ALA A 301 13.86 24.50 -9.06
N ALA A 302 13.31 23.64 -9.92
CA ALA A 302 12.67 22.40 -9.48
C ALA A 302 13.67 21.57 -8.66
N ALA A 303 13.30 21.21 -7.43
CA ALA A 303 14.12 20.32 -6.61
C ALA A 303 14.29 18.99 -7.35
N GLN A 304 15.53 18.62 -7.66
CA GLN A 304 15.83 17.41 -8.41
C GLN A 304 15.73 16.21 -7.47
N GLU A 305 14.62 15.48 -7.52
CA GLU A 305 14.37 14.31 -6.68
C GLU A 305 14.57 13.00 -7.45
N PRO A 306 15.01 11.92 -6.77
CA PRO A 306 15.09 10.61 -7.39
C PRO A 306 13.69 10.10 -7.76
N THR A 307 13.61 9.37 -8.86
CA THR A 307 12.39 8.64 -9.22
C THR A 307 11.97 7.71 -8.09
N ALA A 308 10.65 7.63 -7.88
CA ALA A 308 10.01 6.70 -6.98
C ALA A 308 10.50 5.26 -7.21
N ARG A 309 10.98 4.60 -6.14
CA ARG A 309 11.69 3.33 -6.24
C ARG A 309 11.50 2.42 -5.03
N LEU A 310 11.53 1.12 -5.27
CA LEU A 310 11.41 0.04 -4.29
C LEU A 310 12.66 -0.85 -4.34
N SER A 311 12.96 -1.54 -3.24
CA SER A 311 14.05 -2.53 -3.15
C SER A 311 15.42 -2.00 -3.63
N HIS A 312 15.67 -0.70 -3.43
CA HIS A 312 16.95 -0.06 -3.68
C HIS A 312 17.94 -0.39 -2.57
N ALA A 313 19.23 -0.15 -2.78
CA ALA A 313 20.22 -0.20 -1.71
C ALA A 313 20.40 1.19 -1.11
N ALA A 314 20.51 1.29 0.21
CA ALA A 314 20.84 2.54 0.88
C ALA A 314 21.93 2.33 1.93
N ALA A 315 22.84 3.31 2.06
CA ALA A 315 23.80 3.34 3.16
C ALA A 315 24.15 4.78 3.54
N CYS A 316 24.41 4.99 4.83
CA CYS A 316 24.88 6.28 5.34
C CYS A 316 26.40 6.31 5.33
N VAL A 317 26.95 7.37 4.75
CA VAL A 317 28.37 7.72 4.86
C VAL A 317 28.46 9.12 5.43
N ARG A 318 28.94 9.24 6.67
CA ARG A 318 28.97 10.48 7.47
C ARG A 318 27.55 11.01 7.74
N GLU A 319 27.17 12.12 7.10
CA GLU A 319 25.88 12.83 7.24
C GLU A 319 25.13 12.85 5.90
N ARG A 320 25.41 11.86 5.04
CA ARG A 320 24.74 11.69 3.75
C ARG A 320 24.27 10.27 3.58
N VAL A 321 23.04 10.11 3.09
CA VAL A 321 22.50 8.80 2.75
C VAL A 321 22.58 8.62 1.25
N TYR A 322 23.30 7.60 0.82
CA TYR A 322 23.42 7.24 -0.59
C TYR A 322 22.38 6.17 -0.93
N VAL A 323 21.76 6.31 -2.09
CA VAL A 323 20.74 5.40 -2.63
C VAL A 323 21.17 4.95 -4.01
N PHE A 324 21.23 3.65 -4.24
CA PHE A 324 21.62 3.05 -5.51
C PHE A 324 20.57 2.06 -6.02
N GLY A 325 20.24 2.20 -7.31
CA GLY A 325 19.39 1.28 -8.05
C GLY A 325 17.98 1.16 -7.48
N GLY A 326 17.44 -0.06 -7.49
CA GLY A 326 16.05 -0.37 -7.15
C GLY A 326 15.19 -0.65 -8.38
N MET A 327 13.88 -0.61 -8.18
CA MET A 327 12.89 -0.82 -9.22
C MET A 327 11.78 0.23 -9.09
N THR A 328 11.35 0.81 -10.19
CA THR A 328 10.18 1.70 -10.22
C THR A 328 8.87 0.92 -10.09
N GLY A 329 7.75 1.61 -9.88
CA GLY A 329 6.42 0.97 -9.74
C GLY A 329 5.98 0.18 -10.99
N ASP A 330 6.42 0.61 -12.17
CA ASP A 330 6.21 -0.05 -13.47
C ASP A 330 7.21 -1.19 -13.75
N GLY A 331 8.12 -1.49 -12.81
CA GLY A 331 9.01 -2.64 -12.90
C GLY A 331 10.37 -2.37 -13.56
N LEU A 332 10.68 -1.13 -13.92
CA LEU A 332 11.97 -0.76 -14.52
C LEU A 332 13.09 -0.83 -13.48
N LEU A 333 14.17 -1.56 -13.79
CA LEU A 333 15.36 -1.63 -12.95
C LEU A 333 16.21 -0.37 -13.10
N LEU A 334 16.64 0.19 -11.97
CA LEU A 334 17.46 1.39 -11.90
C LEU A 334 18.92 1.03 -11.56
N GLY A 335 19.85 1.85 -12.05
CA GLY A 335 21.29 1.76 -11.76
C GLY A 335 21.92 3.12 -11.49
N ASP A 336 21.10 4.12 -11.14
CA ASP A 336 21.52 5.47 -10.79
C ASP A 336 21.94 5.56 -9.32
N LEU A 337 22.80 6.55 -9.02
CA LEU A 337 23.28 6.85 -7.67
C LEU A 337 22.80 8.23 -7.24
N TRP A 338 22.14 8.29 -6.10
CA TRP A 338 21.65 9.51 -5.47
C TRP A 338 22.21 9.65 -4.06
N SER A 339 22.33 10.90 -3.58
CA SER A 339 22.58 11.16 -2.17
C SER A 339 21.56 12.15 -1.60
N LEU A 340 21.06 11.87 -0.41
CA LEU A 340 20.33 12.82 0.41
C LEU A 340 21.28 13.43 1.45
N ASP A 341 21.40 14.75 1.43
CA ASP A 341 22.05 15.50 2.49
C ASP A 341 21.09 15.62 3.68
N THR A 342 21.50 15.17 4.86
CA THR A 342 20.58 15.03 6.00
C THR A 342 20.34 16.32 6.75
N ASP A 343 21.18 17.34 6.53
CA ASP A 343 21.03 18.66 7.15
C ASP A 343 20.11 19.55 6.33
N SER A 344 20.27 19.53 5.01
CA SER A 344 19.45 20.34 4.09
C SER A 344 18.22 19.59 3.56
N MET A 345 18.16 18.27 3.72
CA MET A 345 17.17 17.38 3.10
C MET A 345 17.09 17.55 1.58
N GLN A 346 18.25 17.77 0.94
CA GLN A 346 18.36 17.97 -0.51
C GLN A 346 18.99 16.76 -1.20
N TRP A 347 18.44 16.44 -2.36
CA TRP A 347 18.91 15.36 -3.23
C TRP A 347 19.97 15.86 -4.21
N ALA A 348 20.93 14.99 -4.49
CA ALA A 348 21.91 15.18 -5.56
C ALA A 348 22.13 13.85 -6.30
N GLN A 349 22.11 13.90 -7.63
CA GLN A 349 22.45 12.76 -8.47
C GLN A 349 23.96 12.73 -8.70
N HIS A 350 24.57 11.54 -8.63
CA HIS A 350 26.01 11.37 -8.82
C HIS A 350 26.27 10.53 -10.07
N ALA A 351 27.19 10.99 -10.91
CA ALA A 351 27.80 10.14 -11.93
C ALA A 351 28.76 9.16 -11.26
N THR A 352 28.70 7.90 -11.66
CA THR A 352 29.67 6.89 -11.25
C THR A 352 30.81 6.85 -12.27
N PHE A 353 32.03 6.60 -11.80
CA PHE A 353 33.21 6.48 -12.65
C PHE A 353 33.69 5.02 -12.67
N GLY A 354 34.16 4.54 -13.83
CA GLY A 354 34.59 3.15 -14.01
C GLY A 354 33.46 2.22 -14.46
N ALA A 355 33.62 0.91 -14.23
CA ALA A 355 32.62 -0.10 -14.58
C ALA A 355 31.46 -0.08 -13.55
N ALA A 356 30.45 0.76 -13.81
CA ALA A 356 29.28 0.87 -12.95
C ALA A 356 28.52 -0.46 -12.86
N PRO A 357 27.99 -0.83 -11.68
CA PRO A 357 27.16 -2.01 -11.56
C PRO A 357 25.90 -1.90 -12.43
N ALA A 358 25.53 -2.98 -13.12
CA ALA A 358 24.29 -3.01 -13.89
C ALA A 358 23.04 -2.72 -13.02
N PRO A 359 21.97 -2.14 -13.61
CA PRO A 359 20.70 -1.88 -12.93
C PRO A 359 20.17 -3.10 -12.20
N ARG A 360 19.73 -2.94 -10.94
CA ARG A 360 19.36 -4.07 -10.07
C ARG A 360 18.44 -3.68 -8.93
N LYS A 361 17.67 -4.67 -8.44
CA LYS A 361 16.88 -4.60 -7.21
C LYS A 361 17.41 -5.61 -6.18
N GLY A 362 17.18 -5.37 -4.89
CA GLY A 362 17.59 -6.27 -3.81
C GLY A 362 19.10 -6.25 -3.52
N ALA A 363 19.81 -5.21 -3.95
CA ALA A 363 21.21 -5.02 -3.58
C ALA A 363 21.34 -4.60 -2.11
N GLN A 364 22.41 -5.03 -1.45
CA GLN A 364 22.76 -4.60 -0.10
C GLN A 364 24.01 -3.73 -0.15
N TRP A 365 24.02 -2.66 0.63
CA TRP A 365 25.16 -1.76 0.78
C TRP A 365 25.65 -1.74 2.22
N GLY A 366 26.96 -1.76 2.38
CA GLY A 366 27.64 -1.56 3.65
C GLY A 366 28.71 -0.49 3.49
N ALA A 367 28.65 0.57 4.30
CA ALA A 367 29.69 1.57 4.32
C ALA A 367 30.87 1.08 5.17
N CYS A 368 31.99 0.73 4.53
CA CYS A 368 33.24 0.46 5.23
C CYS A 368 34.11 1.72 5.28
N ARG A 369 34.72 2.02 6.43
CA ARG A 369 35.81 2.98 6.47
C ARG A 369 37.06 2.26 5.99
N GLY A 370 37.71 2.78 4.95
CA GLY A 370 39.07 2.35 4.62
C GLY A 370 40.00 2.67 5.79
N ALA A 371 40.81 1.69 6.19
CA ALA A 371 41.97 1.97 7.05
C ALA A 371 42.86 2.99 6.30
N ARG A 372 43.14 4.12 6.95
CA ARG A 372 44.28 4.95 6.58
C ARG A 372 45.41 4.64 7.51
#